data_AF-A0A9D1LX96-F1
#
_entry.id   AF-A0A9D1LX96-F1
#
_cell.length_a   1.000
_cell.length_b   1.000
_cell.length_c   1.000
_cell.angle_alpha   90.00
_cell.angle_beta   90.00
_cell.angle_gamma   90.00
#
_symmetry.space_group_name_H-M   'P 1'
#
loop_
_entity.id
_entity.type
_entity.pdbx_description
1 polymer ?
#
loop_
_entity_poly.entity_id
_entity_poly.type
_entity_poly.pdbx_seq_one_letter_code
_entity_poly.pdbx_strand_id
1 'polypeptide(L)'
;MEWTEINISVLPQDADKAGDIAQMVVPYGIYIEDYTELEEQVQEIAHIDLIDEELLQKDRSRAIIHVYISPEENPAEAIAFLSERYTAEG
;
A
#
# COMPACT_ATOMS: atom_id res chain seq x y z
N MET A 1 19.12 -9.53 -9.41
CA MET A 1 19.10 -8.24 -8.67
C MET A 1 17.89 -8.29 -7.78
N GLU A 2 18.07 -8.15 -6.46
CA GLU A 2 16.99 -8.26 -5.48
C GLU A 2 16.46 -6.87 -5.15
N TRP A 3 15.14 -6.69 -5.27
CA TRP A 3 14.46 -5.48 -4.84
C TRP A 3 14.14 -5.59 -3.34
N THR A 4 14.19 -4.46 -2.63
CA THR A 4 13.76 -4.42 -1.23
C THR A 4 12.35 -3.88 -1.16
N GLU A 5 11.45 -4.57 -0.49
CA GLU A 5 10.09 -4.10 -0.22
C GLU A 5 10.02 -3.50 1.19
N ILE A 6 9.46 -2.28 1.28
CA ILE A 6 9.07 -1.63 2.53
C ILE A 6 7.55 -1.63 2.59
N ASN A 7 6.99 -2.14 3.68
CA ASN A 7 5.55 -2.20 3.90
C ASN A 7 5.13 -1.21 4.98
N ILE A 8 4.18 -0.34 4.64
CA ILE A 8 3.65 0.70 5.53
C ILE A 8 2.19 0.38 5.79
N SER A 9 1.82 0.18 7.04
CA SER A 9 0.45 -0.21 7.40
C SER A 9 -0.32 0.95 8.03
N VAL A 10 -1.36 1.40 7.35
CA VAL A 10 -2.17 2.56 7.74
C VAL A 10 -3.65 2.21 7.88
N LEU A 11 -4.44 3.14 8.38
CA LEU A 11 -5.90 3.02 8.31
C LEU A 11 -6.35 3.26 6.86
N PRO A 12 -7.40 2.59 6.37
CA PRO A 12 -7.84 2.73 4.98
C PRO A 12 -8.11 4.17 4.54
N GLN A 13 -8.72 5.00 5.41
CA GLN A 13 -8.98 6.40 5.06
C GLN A 13 -7.72 7.26 4.88
N ASP A 14 -6.56 6.79 5.36
CA ASP A 14 -5.28 7.46 5.24
C ASP A 14 -4.43 6.88 4.08
N ALA A 15 -4.92 5.86 3.36
CA ALA A 15 -4.17 5.14 2.33
C ALA A 15 -3.69 6.05 1.19
N ASP A 16 -4.57 6.90 0.66
CA ASP A 16 -4.23 7.83 -0.43
C ASP A 16 -3.14 8.82 0.00
N LYS A 17 -3.36 9.49 1.14
CA LYS A 17 -2.37 10.42 1.71
C LYS A 17 -1.05 9.71 1.97
N ALA A 18 -1.11 8.47 2.46
CA ALA A 18 0.08 7.71 2.73
C ALA A 18 0.82 7.31 1.45
N GLY A 19 0.08 6.95 0.40
CA GLY A 19 0.59 6.67 -0.94
C GLY A 19 1.27 7.89 -1.57
N ASP A 20 0.67 9.08 -1.47
CA ASP A 20 1.24 10.33 -1.97
C ASP A 20 2.62 10.62 -1.36
N ILE A 21 2.76 10.41 -0.05
CA ILE A 21 4.06 10.55 0.65
C ILE A 21 5.04 9.47 0.17
N ALA A 22 4.58 8.23 -0.04
CA ALA A 22 5.42 7.13 -0.52
C ALA A 22 5.97 7.38 -1.94
N GLN A 23 5.19 7.98 -2.83
CA GLN A 23 5.62 8.34 -4.19
C GLN A 23 6.77 9.36 -4.20
N MET A 24 6.98 10.11 -3.12
CA MET A 24 8.10 11.04 -3.02
C MET A 24 9.46 10.33 -2.92
N VAL A 25 9.47 9.03 -2.57
CA VAL A 25 10.69 8.22 -2.45
C VAL A 25 10.99 7.49 -3.75
N VAL A 26 9.98 6.90 -4.39
CA VAL A 26 10.14 6.16 -5.65
C VAL A 26 9.10 6.60 -6.67
N PRO A 27 9.50 6.91 -7.92
CA PRO A 27 8.58 7.51 -8.90
C PRO A 27 7.49 6.54 -9.41
N TYR A 28 7.72 5.22 -9.40
CA TYR A 28 6.75 4.22 -9.91
C TYR A 28 6.79 2.88 -9.16
N GLY A 29 7.43 2.85 -7.99
CA GLY A 29 7.66 1.64 -7.22
C GLY A 29 6.65 1.43 -6.09
N ILE A 30 5.40 1.90 -6.21
CA ILE A 30 4.41 1.73 -5.14
C ILE A 30 3.19 0.92 -5.57
N TYR A 31 2.65 0.14 -4.64
CA TYR A 31 1.38 -0.56 -4.76
C TYR A 31 0.58 -0.39 -3.46
N ILE A 32 -0.70 -0.05 -3.56
CA ILE A 32 -1.59 0.09 -2.40
C ILE A 32 -2.52 -1.13 -2.37
N GLU A 33 -2.40 -1.92 -1.31
CA GLU A 33 -3.25 -3.07 -1.02
C GLU A 33 -4.33 -2.64 -0.01
N ASP A 34 -5.55 -2.41 -0.50
CA ASP A 34 -6.73 -2.06 0.30
C ASP A 34 -7.93 -2.90 -0.14
N TYR A 35 -8.49 -3.69 0.78
CA TYR A 35 -9.65 -4.56 0.54
C TYR A 35 -10.94 -4.05 1.19
N THR A 36 -10.97 -2.81 1.65
CA THR A 36 -12.13 -2.22 2.35
C THR A 36 -13.40 -2.30 1.52
N GLU A 37 -13.30 -2.12 0.21
CA GLU A 37 -14.43 -2.11 -0.73
C GLU A 37 -14.52 -3.39 -1.60
N LEU A 38 -13.79 -4.46 -1.24
CA LEU A 38 -13.65 -5.66 -2.07
C LEU A 38 -14.99 -6.23 -2.58
N GLU A 39 -15.99 -6.34 -1.70
CA GLU A 39 -17.28 -6.96 -2.04
C GLU A 39 -18.11 -6.07 -2.97
N GLU A 40 -18.14 -4.76 -2.70
CA GLU A 40 -18.83 -3.77 -3.54
C GLU A 40 -18.21 -3.72 -4.95
N GLN A 41 -16.87 -3.68 -5.02
CA GLN A 41 -16.14 -3.66 -6.30
C GLN A 41 -16.35 -4.94 -7.12
N VAL A 42 -16.38 -6.12 -6.48
CA VAL A 42 -16.66 -7.37 -7.21
C VAL A 42 -18.08 -7.40 -7.74
N GLN A 43 -19.06 -6.93 -6.96
CA GLN A 43 -20.44 -6.84 -7.40
C GLN A 43 -20.58 -5.91 -8.63
N GLU A 44 -19.93 -4.75 -8.61
CA GLU A 44 -19.96 -3.78 -9.72
C GLU A 44 -19.30 -4.30 -10.99
N ILE A 45 -18.18 -5.01 -10.89
CA ILE A 45 -17.38 -5.43 -12.04
C ILE A 45 -17.90 -6.76 -12.60
N ALA A 46 -18.07 -7.75 -11.74
CA ALA A 46 -18.26 -9.14 -12.15
C ALA A 46 -19.74 -9.56 -12.18
N HIS A 47 -20.64 -8.83 -11.50
CA HIS A 47 -22.07 -9.17 -11.41
C HIS A 47 -22.34 -10.63 -10.99
N ILE A 48 -21.40 -11.25 -10.27
CA ILE A 48 -21.50 -12.60 -9.72
C ILE A 48 -21.15 -12.56 -8.23
N ASP A 49 -21.80 -13.41 -7.44
CA ASP A 49 -21.61 -13.48 -5.99
C ASP A 49 -20.40 -14.34 -5.56
N LEU A 50 -19.45 -14.61 -6.48
CA LEU A 50 -18.32 -15.49 -6.23
C LEU A 50 -17.04 -14.67 -6.03
N ILE A 51 -16.58 -14.61 -4.78
CA ILE A 51 -15.29 -14.06 -4.38
C ILE A 51 -14.41 -15.20 -3.88
N ASP A 52 -13.12 -15.17 -4.19
CA ASP A 52 -12.16 -16.14 -3.68
C ASP A 52 -12.11 -16.09 -2.15
N GLU A 53 -12.12 -17.26 -1.50
CA GLU A 53 -12.05 -17.35 -0.04
C GLU A 53 -10.77 -16.69 0.51
N GLU A 54 -9.65 -16.74 -0.22
CA GLU A 54 -8.42 -16.06 0.20
C GLU A 54 -8.57 -14.54 0.25
N LEU A 55 -9.34 -13.96 -0.67
CA LEU A 55 -9.63 -12.52 -0.69
C LEU A 55 -10.59 -12.12 0.44
N LEU A 56 -11.57 -12.97 0.75
CA LEU A 56 -12.50 -12.74 1.87
C LEU A 56 -11.80 -12.77 3.23
N GLN A 57 -10.68 -13.50 3.34
CA GLN A 57 -9.87 -13.60 4.56
C GLN A 57 -8.87 -12.45 4.72
N LYS A 58 -8.73 -11.55 3.73
CA LYS A 58 -7.83 -10.40 3.84
C LYS A 58 -8.29 -9.44 4.94
N ASP A 59 -7.31 -8.80 5.59
CA ASP A 59 -7.57 -7.79 6.61
C ASP A 59 -8.11 -6.52 5.95
N ARG A 60 -9.33 -6.13 6.32
CA ARG A 60 -10.01 -4.91 5.84
C ARG A 60 -9.87 -3.74 6.81
N SER A 61 -9.23 -3.95 7.96
CA SER A 61 -9.04 -2.91 8.97
C SER A 61 -7.85 -2.01 8.68
N ARG A 62 -7.01 -2.40 7.71
CA ARG A 62 -5.78 -1.69 7.34
C ARG A 62 -5.58 -1.73 5.83
N ALA A 63 -4.98 -0.66 5.32
CA ALA A 63 -4.37 -0.65 3.99
C ALA A 63 -2.84 -0.81 4.14
N ILE A 64 -2.21 -1.43 3.14
CA ILE A 64 -0.75 -1.60 3.08
C ILE A 64 -0.22 -0.87 1.85
N ILE A 65 0.72 0.04 2.06
CA ILE A 65 1.50 0.64 0.98
C ILE A 65 2.80 -0.15 0.85
N HIS A 66 2.95 -0.82 -0.28
CA HIS A 66 4.14 -1.54 -0.69
C HIS A 66 5.04 -0.58 -1.46
N VAL A 67 6.28 -0.41 -1.02
CA VAL A 67 7.28 0.45 -1.66
C VAL A 67 8.48 -0.40 -2.07
N TYR A 68 8.75 -0.47 -3.37
CA TYR A 68 9.82 -1.27 -3.97
C TYR A 68 11.04 -0.41 -4.25
N ILE A 69 12.11 -0.68 -3.50
CA ILE A 69 13.40 0.02 -3.57
C ILE A 69 14.34 -0.76 -4.49
N SER A 70 14.90 -0.06 -5.48
CA SER A 70 15.88 -0.64 -6.40
C SER A 70 17.15 -1.04 -5.65
N PRO A 71 17.85 -2.11 -6.05
CA PRO A 71 19.14 -2.46 -5.46
C PRO A 71 20.25 -1.39 -5.63
N GLU A 72 20.02 -0.38 -6.47
CA GLU A 72 20.91 0.79 -6.62
C GLU A 72 20.65 1.88 -5.56
N GLU A 73 19.54 1.80 -4.84
CA GLU A 73 19.10 2.74 -3.83
C GLU A 73 19.34 2.20 -2.42
N ASN A 74 19.29 3.08 -1.41
CA ASN A 74 19.50 2.71 -0.01
C ASN A 74 18.14 2.62 0.74
N PRO A 75 17.67 1.41 1.11
CA PRO A 75 16.40 1.27 1.82
C PRO A 75 16.35 1.99 3.17
N ALA A 76 17.49 2.15 3.85
CA ALA A 76 17.54 2.84 5.15
C ALA A 76 17.25 4.34 5.01
N GLU A 77 17.71 4.96 3.93
CA GLU A 77 17.41 6.36 3.61
C GLU A 77 15.94 6.54 3.25
N ALA A 78 15.38 5.61 2.47
CA ALA A 78 13.94 5.57 2.17
C ALA A 78 13.10 5.50 3.45
N ILE A 79 13.42 4.59 4.37
CA ILE A 79 12.72 4.45 5.65
C ILE A 79 12.81 5.74 6.48
N ALA A 80 14.01 6.34 6.57
CA ALA A 80 14.21 7.57 7.33
C ALA A 80 13.37 8.74 6.77
N PHE A 81 13.40 8.92 5.45
CA PHE A 81 12.61 9.95 4.77
C PHE A 81 11.11 9.75 4.98
N LEU A 82 10.60 8.53 4.78
CA LEU A 82 9.19 8.20 4.98
C LEU A 82 8.76 8.47 6.42
N SER A 83 9.55 8.02 7.39
CA SER A 83 9.25 8.20 8.81
C SER A 83 9.13 9.68 9.18
N GLU A 84 10.03 10.53 8.68
CA GLU A 84 9.98 11.97 8.91
C GLU A 84 8.72 12.60 8.29
N ARG A 85 8.40 12.26 7.04
CA ARG A 85 7.24 12.80 6.33
C ARG A 85 5.91 12.37 6.95
N TYR A 86 5.76 11.09 7.27
CA TYR A 86 4.54 10.61 7.94
C TYR A 86 4.35 11.23 9.32
N THR A 87 5.43 11.48 10.06
CA THR A 87 5.35 12.16 11.35
C THR A 87 4.99 13.64 11.21
N ALA A 88 5.47 14.31 10.17
CA ALA A 88 5.18 15.72 9.92
C ALA A 88 3.74 15.97 9.43
N GLU A 89 3.16 14.99 8.73
CA GLU A 89 1.84 15.07 8.14
C GLU A 89 0.73 14.47 9.02
N GLY A 90 1.08 13.72 10.07
CA GLY A 90 0.14 13.12 11.04
C GLY A 90 -0.22 14.06 12.19
#